data_AF-A0A356VVL0-F1
#
_entry.id   AF-A0A356VVL0-F1
#
_cell.length_a   1.000
_cell.length_b   1.000
_cell.length_c   1.000
_cell.angle_alpha   90.00
_cell.angle_beta   90.00
_cell.angle_gamma   90.00
#
_symmetry.space_group_name_H-M   'P 1'
#
loop_
_entity.id
_entity.type
_entity.pdbx_description
1 polymer ?
#
loop_
_entity_poly.entity_id
_entity_poly.type
_entity_poly.pdbx_seq_one_letter_code
_entity_poly.pdbx_strand_id
1 'polypeptide(L)'
;MKKLFTLFSLMSLIFLTTGCEKPPVTIVSAQVIDNKKDRSGNFNRLLEICFKEPLSREYYHEVTILTHQGYKVQGSNTLPPLDSKCQLRNIYSYINASSPVGARDMIQTHVVPGNINQLLIKVFANKPEGKELPMAEALFKDL
;
A
#
# COMPACT_ATOMS: atom_id res chain seq x y z
N MET A 1 -58.00 -31.60 33.67
CA MET A 1 -57.26 -32.30 32.61
C MET A 1 -56.51 -31.25 31.79
N LYS A 2 -55.34 -30.76 32.24
CA LYS A 2 -53.97 -31.15 31.79
C LYS A 2 -53.83 -31.37 30.27
N LYS A 3 -53.27 -30.39 29.55
CA LYS A 3 -52.13 -30.42 28.57
C LYS A 3 -51.76 -28.94 28.30
N LEU A 4 -50.67 -28.32 28.75
CA LEU A 4 -49.23 -28.61 28.77
C LEU A 4 -48.57 -28.54 27.37
N PHE A 5 -47.79 -27.46 27.18
CA PHE A 5 -46.53 -27.31 26.41
C PHE A 5 -46.53 -27.37 24.88
N THR A 6 -46.12 -26.25 24.25
CA THR A 6 -44.90 -26.09 23.40
C THR A 6 -44.94 -24.65 22.83
N LEU A 7 -44.46 -23.62 23.52
CA LEU A 7 -43.07 -23.13 23.61
C LEU A 7 -42.15 -23.47 22.42
N PHE A 8 -41.62 -22.40 21.82
CA PHE A 8 -40.38 -22.31 21.04
C PHE A 8 -40.39 -22.97 19.65
N SER A 9 -40.54 -22.15 18.60
CA SER A 9 -40.03 -22.50 17.27
C SER A 9 -39.43 -21.28 16.57
N LEU A 10 -38.11 -21.38 16.41
CA LEU A 10 -37.30 -20.82 15.34
C LEU A 10 -37.10 -19.30 15.27
N MET A 11 -36.38 -18.82 16.29
CA MET A 11 -35.39 -17.76 16.12
C MET A 11 -34.24 -18.30 15.26
N SER A 12 -34.33 -18.12 13.94
CA SER A 12 -33.28 -18.52 12.99
C SER A 12 -32.92 -17.36 12.07
N LEU A 13 -31.61 -17.15 11.96
CA LEU A 13 -30.90 -16.33 10.97
C LEU A 13 -30.88 -14.81 11.21
N ILE A 14 -30.24 -14.41 12.33
CA ILE A 14 -29.29 -13.30 12.27
C ILE A 14 -27.90 -13.95 12.29
N PHE A 15 -27.51 -14.57 11.17
CA PHE A 15 -26.09 -14.82 10.92
C PHE A 15 -25.48 -13.45 10.62
N LEU A 16 -24.98 -12.83 11.70
CA LEU A 16 -23.74 -12.07 11.76
C LEU A 16 -23.11 -11.85 10.37
N THR A 17 -23.52 -10.79 9.68
CA THR A 17 -22.67 -10.15 8.69
C THR A 17 -21.54 -9.45 9.46
N THR A 18 -20.65 -10.21 10.08
CA THR A 18 -19.30 -9.71 10.32
C THR A 18 -18.64 -9.68 8.96
N GLY A 19 -18.99 -8.66 8.15
CA GLY A 19 -18.10 -8.20 7.09
C GLY A 19 -16.77 -7.96 7.80
N CYS A 20 -15.83 -8.87 7.62
CA CYS A 20 -14.57 -8.84 8.34
C CYS A 20 -13.74 -7.71 7.75
N GLU A 21 -14.03 -6.48 8.20
CA GLU A 21 -13.34 -5.28 7.78
C GLU A 21 -11.83 -5.50 8.00
N LYS A 22 -11.03 -5.19 6.97
CA LYS A 22 -9.57 -5.37 7.07
C LYS A 22 -9.06 -4.47 8.20
N PRO A 23 -8.08 -4.93 9.01
CA PRO A 23 -7.51 -4.12 10.07
C PRO A 23 -7.07 -2.74 9.54
N PRO A 24 -7.26 -1.66 10.31
CA PRO A 24 -6.80 -0.34 9.91
C PRO A 24 -5.28 -0.32 9.80
N VAL A 25 -4.77 0.54 8.92
CA VAL A 25 -3.34 0.66 8.63
C VAL A 25 -2.88 2.06 8.99
N THR A 26 -1.63 2.19 9.41
CA THR A 26 -1.01 3.50 9.66
C THR A 26 0.39 3.47 9.12
N ILE A 27 0.68 4.38 8.20
CA ILE A 27 2.02 4.57 7.62
C ILE A 27 2.79 5.50 8.56
N VAL A 28 3.96 5.07 9.01
CA VAL A 28 4.78 5.80 9.99
C VAL A 28 5.93 6.52 9.30
N SER A 29 6.57 5.85 8.35
CA SER A 29 7.67 6.43 7.59
C SER A 29 7.75 5.80 6.20
N ALA A 30 8.38 6.52 5.29
CA ALA A 30 8.80 5.97 4.02
C ALA A 30 10.09 6.66 3.56
N GLN A 31 10.94 5.91 2.86
CA GLN A 31 12.19 6.42 2.31
C GLN A 31 12.56 5.72 1.01
N VAL A 32 13.19 6.46 0.11
CA VAL A 32 13.86 5.86 -1.06
C VAL A 32 15.21 5.34 -0.61
N ILE A 33 15.53 4.10 -0.97
CA ILE A 33 16.82 3.46 -0.69
C ILE A 33 17.54 3.23 -2.02
N ASP A 34 18.76 3.75 -2.11
CA ASP A 34 19.70 3.45 -3.19
C ASP A 34 20.59 2.26 -2.76
N ASN A 35 20.36 1.08 -3.34
CA ASN A 35 21.13 -0.13 -3.02
C ASN A 35 22.03 -0.58 -4.18
N LYS A 36 22.77 0.36 -4.78
CA LYS A 36 23.69 0.12 -5.91
C LYS A 36 24.81 -0.89 -5.65
N LYS A 37 25.21 -1.13 -4.39
CA LYS A 37 26.40 -1.94 -4.08
C LYS A 37 26.13 -3.45 -4.06
N ASP A 38 24.93 -3.90 -3.68
CA ASP A 38 24.75 -5.30 -3.26
C ASP A 38 23.74 -6.11 -4.09
N ARG A 39 23.12 -5.56 -5.16
CA ARG A 39 22.06 -6.27 -5.91
C ARG A 39 22.11 -6.05 -7.42
N SER A 40 21.54 -7.03 -8.15
CA SER A 40 21.34 -6.96 -9.61
C SER A 40 20.62 -5.66 -9.99
N GLY A 41 20.92 -5.11 -11.18
CA GLY A 41 20.47 -3.77 -11.60
C GLY A 41 18.96 -3.52 -11.53
N ASN A 42 18.14 -4.56 -11.41
CA ASN A 42 16.70 -4.47 -11.21
C ASN A 42 16.27 -4.11 -9.79
N PHE A 43 17.12 -4.17 -8.76
CA PHE A 43 16.76 -3.91 -7.34
C PHE A 43 17.56 -2.78 -6.69
N ASN A 44 18.15 -1.89 -7.48
CA ASN A 44 18.94 -0.76 -6.98
C ASN A 44 18.09 0.44 -6.50
N ARG A 45 16.78 0.44 -6.77
CA ARG A 45 15.85 1.52 -6.43
C ARG A 45 14.67 0.95 -5.65
N LEU A 46 14.73 1.09 -4.33
CA LEU A 46 13.73 0.56 -3.43
C LEU A 46 13.00 1.71 -2.74
N LEU A 47 11.71 1.49 -2.48
CA LEU A 47 10.90 2.28 -1.58
C LEU A 47 10.68 1.43 -0.33
N GLU A 48 11.16 1.89 0.80
CA GLU A 48 10.81 1.32 2.10
C GLU A 48 9.57 2.05 2.62
N ILE A 49 8.57 1.28 3.05
CA ILE A 49 7.34 1.77 3.66
C ILE A 49 7.18 1.07 5.00
N CYS A 50 7.20 1.83 6.09
CA CYS A 50 7.04 1.30 7.44
C CYS A 50 5.66 1.63 7.99
N PHE A 51 5.01 0.61 8.52
CA PHE A 51 3.70 0.69 9.17
C PHE A 51 3.85 0.69 10.69
N LYS A 52 2.82 1.18 11.38
CA LYS A 52 2.79 1.18 12.85
C LYS A 52 2.88 -0.25 13.40
N GLU A 53 2.17 -1.17 12.77
CA GLU A 53 2.21 -2.61 13.04
C GLU A 53 2.40 -3.40 11.74
N PRO A 54 2.92 -4.64 11.82
CA PRO A 54 3.03 -5.53 10.66
C PRO A 54 1.68 -5.74 9.97
N LEU A 55 1.70 -5.92 8.65
CA LEU A 55 0.48 -6.16 7.89
C LEU A 55 0.06 -7.62 8.05
N SER A 56 -1.12 -7.86 8.64
CA SER A 56 -1.68 -9.21 8.83
C SER A 56 -2.51 -9.71 7.64
N ARG A 57 -2.78 -8.83 6.67
CA ARG A 57 -3.53 -9.12 5.45
C ARG A 57 -2.89 -8.43 4.25
N GLU A 58 -3.35 -8.83 3.08
CA GLU A 58 -3.02 -8.15 1.83
C GLU A 58 -3.81 -6.84 1.69
N TYR A 59 -3.16 -5.77 1.23
CA TYR A 59 -3.75 -4.47 0.93
C TYR A 59 -3.36 -4.00 -0.46
N TYR A 60 -4.14 -3.07 -1.02
CA TYR A 60 -3.77 -2.38 -2.25
C TYR A 60 -3.15 -1.03 -1.91
N HIS A 61 -2.14 -0.60 -2.66
CA HIS A 61 -1.55 0.71 -2.44
C HIS A 61 -1.23 1.44 -3.74
N GLU A 62 -1.25 2.76 -3.64
CA GLU A 62 -0.84 3.67 -4.69
C GLU A 62 0.30 4.54 -4.18
N VAL A 63 1.27 4.80 -5.05
CA VAL A 63 2.43 5.63 -4.77
C VAL A 63 2.52 6.72 -5.81
N THR A 64 2.77 7.95 -5.37
CA THR A 64 3.22 9.05 -6.20
C THR A 64 4.52 9.61 -5.65
N ILE A 65 5.57 9.57 -6.45
CA ILE A 65 6.89 10.14 -6.15
C ILE A 65 7.09 11.34 -7.08
N LEU A 66 7.41 12.50 -6.52
CA LEU A 66 7.76 13.71 -7.25
C LEU A 66 9.16 14.15 -6.84
N THR A 67 10.07 14.28 -7.80
CA THR A 67 11.44 14.77 -7.55
C THR A 67 11.50 16.29 -7.55
N HIS A 68 12.59 16.87 -7.05
CA HIS A 68 12.79 18.34 -7.09
C HIS A 68 12.87 18.89 -8.52
N GLN A 69 13.30 18.09 -9.49
CA GLN A 69 13.32 18.44 -10.92
C GLN A 69 11.95 18.24 -11.60
N GLY A 70 10.91 17.86 -10.86
CA GLY A 70 9.55 17.69 -11.39
C GLY A 70 9.31 16.35 -12.08
N TYR A 71 10.24 15.38 -11.99
CA TYR A 71 9.97 14.04 -12.50
C TYR A 71 8.99 13.32 -11.59
N LYS A 72 7.95 12.71 -12.18
CA LYS A 72 6.87 12.04 -11.46
C LYS A 72 6.84 10.56 -11.79
N VAL A 73 6.87 9.73 -10.75
CA VAL A 73 6.54 8.30 -10.81
C VAL A 73 5.20 8.09 -10.14
N GLN A 74 4.25 7.47 -10.82
CA GLN A 74 2.96 7.12 -10.24
C GLN A 74 2.57 5.73 -10.68
N GLY A 75 2.16 4.92 -9.70
CA GLY A 75 1.66 3.58 -9.95
C GLY A 75 1.11 2.96 -8.69
N SER A 76 0.70 1.72 -8.82
CA SER A 76 0.00 1.00 -7.78
C SER A 76 0.45 -0.45 -7.74
N ASN A 77 0.31 -1.08 -6.58
CA ASN A 77 0.65 -2.48 -6.41
C ASN A 77 -0.06 -3.05 -5.17
N THR A 78 0.25 -4.30 -4.86
CA THR A 78 -0.26 -5.00 -3.70
C THR A 78 0.79 -5.06 -2.61
N LEU A 79 0.39 -4.77 -1.37
CA LEU A 79 1.14 -5.00 -0.13
C LEU A 79 0.74 -6.36 0.45
N PRO A 80 1.59 -7.40 0.37
CA PRO A 80 1.30 -8.67 1.01
C PRO A 80 1.37 -8.56 2.54
N PRO A 81 0.80 -9.51 3.29
CA PRO A 81 1.09 -9.63 4.71
C PRO A 81 2.58 -9.88 4.94
N LEU A 82 3.14 -9.27 5.99
CA LEU A 82 4.55 -9.40 6.34
C LEU A 82 4.72 -9.17 7.84
N ASP A 83 5.48 -10.04 8.52
CA ASP A 83 5.73 -9.96 9.98
C ASP A 83 6.60 -8.76 10.37
N SER A 84 7.35 -8.20 9.42
CA SER A 84 8.10 -6.95 9.60
C SER A 84 7.19 -5.74 9.44
N LYS A 85 7.45 -4.70 10.24
CA LYS A 85 6.79 -3.39 10.12
C LYS A 85 7.12 -2.68 8.80
N CYS A 86 8.28 -2.95 8.21
CA CYS A 86 8.76 -2.27 7.01
C CYS A 86 8.76 -3.20 5.80
N GLN A 87 8.17 -2.72 4.69
CA GLN A 87 8.15 -3.40 3.40
C GLN A 87 9.07 -2.71 2.40
N LEU A 88 9.86 -3.50 1.67
CA LEU A 88 10.66 -3.03 0.55
C LEU A 88 9.92 -3.28 -0.76
N ARG A 89 9.67 -2.21 -1.51
CA ARG A 89 9.05 -2.26 -2.83
C ARG A 89 10.01 -1.77 -3.89
N ASN A 90 10.09 -2.50 -4.99
CA ASN A 90 10.85 -2.07 -6.15
C ASN A 90 10.14 -0.89 -6.83
N ILE A 91 10.80 0.27 -6.95
CA ILE A 91 10.18 1.47 -7.55
C ILE A 91 9.83 1.22 -9.03
N TYR A 92 10.62 0.41 -9.74
CA TYR A 92 10.31 0.05 -11.13
C TYR A 92 8.99 -0.72 -11.28
N SER A 93 8.45 -1.30 -10.20
CA SER A 93 7.15 -1.97 -10.22
C SER A 93 5.96 -1.02 -10.37
N TYR A 94 6.18 0.29 -10.23
CA TYR A 94 5.17 1.31 -10.46
C TYR A 94 5.13 1.84 -11.90
N ILE A 95 6.08 1.42 -12.75
CA ILE A 95 6.05 1.72 -14.19
C ILE A 95 4.88 0.98 -14.81
N ASN A 96 4.09 1.69 -15.61
CA ASN A 96 2.90 1.17 -16.28
C ASN A 96 2.76 1.80 -17.68
N ALA A 97 1.68 1.48 -18.39
CA ALA A 97 1.47 1.94 -19.77
C ALA A 97 1.40 3.48 -19.93
N SER A 98 1.09 4.22 -18.86
CA SER A 98 1.10 5.70 -18.88
C SER A 98 2.48 6.31 -18.59
N SER A 99 3.47 5.49 -18.23
CA SER A 99 4.83 5.98 -17.94
C SER A 99 5.54 6.41 -19.23
N PRO A 100 6.34 7.48 -19.19
CA PRO A 100 7.08 7.94 -20.36
C PRO A 100 8.12 6.90 -20.82
N VAL A 101 8.48 6.97 -22.11
CA VAL A 101 9.61 6.20 -22.65
C VAL A 101 10.87 6.52 -21.85
N GLY A 102 11.66 5.50 -21.49
CA GLY A 102 12.86 5.68 -20.67
C GLY A 102 12.59 5.85 -19.17
N ALA A 103 11.37 5.56 -18.67
CA ALA A 103 11.04 5.69 -17.24
C ALA A 103 12.02 4.98 -16.29
N ARG A 104 12.59 3.83 -16.69
CA ARG A 104 13.60 3.12 -15.88
C ARG A 104 14.86 3.96 -15.68
N ASP A 105 15.39 4.54 -16.75
CA ASP A 105 16.60 5.37 -16.71
C ASP A 105 16.36 6.67 -15.93
N MET A 106 15.15 7.24 -16.09
CA MET A 106 14.73 8.42 -15.32
C MET A 106 14.63 8.11 -13.83
N ILE A 107 14.00 6.99 -13.43
CA ILE A 107 13.97 6.53 -12.04
C ILE A 107 15.38 6.33 -11.49
N GLN A 108 16.24 5.66 -12.25
CA GLN A 108 17.62 5.40 -11.83
C GLN A 108 18.39 6.70 -11.55
N THR A 109 18.18 7.71 -12.38
CA THR A 109 18.89 9.00 -12.33
C THR A 109 18.31 9.97 -11.31
N HIS A 110 16.98 10.06 -11.20
CA HIS A 110 16.29 11.14 -10.46
C HIS A 110 15.66 10.67 -9.16
N VAL A 111 15.22 9.40 -9.05
CA VAL A 111 14.55 8.90 -7.85
C VAL A 111 15.60 8.35 -6.90
N VAL A 112 16.28 9.26 -6.21
CA VAL A 112 17.39 8.97 -5.29
C VAL A 112 17.14 9.64 -3.93
N PRO A 113 17.75 9.13 -2.84
CA PRO A 113 17.68 9.79 -1.53
C PRO A 113 18.16 11.24 -1.62
N GLY A 114 17.47 12.16 -0.94
CA GLY A 114 17.74 13.59 -0.94
C GLY A 114 17.29 14.32 -2.21
N ASN A 115 16.59 13.66 -3.13
CA ASN A 115 16.08 14.28 -4.35
C ASN A 115 14.55 14.16 -4.51
N ILE A 116 13.84 13.76 -3.45
CA ILE A 116 12.40 13.55 -3.48
C ILE A 116 11.70 14.74 -2.83
N ASN A 117 11.05 15.56 -3.64
CA ASN A 117 10.23 16.67 -3.16
C ASN A 117 8.98 16.16 -2.42
N GLN A 118 8.28 15.19 -3.00
CA GLN A 118 7.07 14.63 -2.39
C GLN A 118 6.97 13.12 -2.63
N LEU A 119 6.52 12.41 -1.60
CA LEU A 119 6.14 11.02 -1.65
C LEU A 119 4.76 10.86 -1.00
N LEU A 120 3.76 10.58 -1.83
CA LEU A 120 2.39 10.30 -1.40
C LEU A 120 2.14 8.80 -1.48
N ILE A 121 1.72 8.21 -0.37
CA ILE A 121 1.33 6.81 -0.28
C ILE A 121 -0.12 6.74 0.18
N LYS A 122 -0.95 6.03 -0.59
CA LYS A 122 -2.35 5.74 -0.27
C LYS A 122 -2.52 4.24 -0.15
N VAL A 123 -3.18 3.79 0.91
CA VAL A 123 -3.47 2.37 1.15
C VAL A 123 -4.97 2.18 1.19
N PHE A 124 -5.44 1.14 0.52
CA PHE A 124 -6.84 0.77 0.37
C PHE A 124 -7.02 -0.67 0.86
N ALA A 125 -8.22 -0.98 1.36
CA ALA A 125 -8.56 -2.35 1.71
C ALA A 125 -8.40 -3.29 0.50
N ASN A 126 -8.93 -2.88 -0.64
CA ASN A 126 -8.85 -3.60 -1.92
C ASN A 126 -8.55 -2.59 -3.03
N LYS A 127 -8.30 -3.07 -4.26
CA LYS A 127 -8.16 -2.20 -5.42
C LYS A 127 -9.43 -1.34 -5.58
N PRO A 128 -9.33 0.00 -5.60
CA PRO A 128 -10.49 0.87 -5.77
C PRO A 128 -11.08 0.72 -7.18
N GLU A 129 -12.41 0.73 -7.29
CA GLU A 129 -13.12 0.66 -8.58
C GLU A 129 -13.66 2.04 -9.01
N GLY A 130 -13.53 3.06 -8.17
CA GLY A 130 -13.93 4.43 -8.48
C GLY A 130 -13.45 5.44 -7.45
N LYS A 131 -14.36 5.87 -6.57
CA LYS A 131 -14.17 7.00 -5.63
C LYS A 131 -13.95 6.54 -4.19
N GLU A 132 -13.56 5.28 -3.99
CA GLU A 132 -13.23 4.79 -2.66
C GLU A 132 -12.10 5.63 -2.07
N LEU A 133 -12.26 6.00 -0.81
CA LEU A 133 -11.22 6.74 -0.09
C LEU A 133 -10.15 5.76 0.43
N PRO A 134 -8.88 6.18 0.48
CA PRO A 134 -7.86 5.38 1.12
C PRO A 134 -8.17 5.25 2.61
N MET A 135 -7.92 4.07 3.16
CA MET A 135 -8.01 3.83 4.61
C MET A 135 -6.81 4.41 5.36
N ALA A 136 -5.69 4.63 4.67
CA ALA A 136 -4.54 5.35 5.19
C ALA A 136 -3.89 6.15 4.07
N GLU A 137 -3.48 7.38 4.38
CA GLU A 137 -2.76 8.26 3.47
C GLU A 137 -1.63 8.94 4.24
N ALA A 138 -0.45 9.01 3.63
CA ALA A 138 0.68 9.75 4.17
C ALA A 138 1.41 10.49 3.04
N LEU A 139 1.70 11.77 3.31
CA LEU A 139 2.52 12.62 2.45
C LEU A 139 3.82 12.94 3.18
N PHE A 140 4.93 12.49 2.61
CA PHE A 140 6.27 12.84 3.03
C PHE A 140 6.85 13.87 2.06
N LYS A 141 7.65 14.80 2.59
CA LYS A 141 8.27 15.87 1.81
C LYS A 141 9.76 15.90 2.08
N ASP A 142 10.52 16.34 1.08
CA ASP A 142 11.96 16.60 1.16
C ASP A 142 12.75 15.36 1.69
N LEU A 143 12.60 14.22 1.00
CA LEU A 143 13.26 12.93 1.29
C LEU A 143 14.50 12.64 0.41
#